data_AF-C2G3J5-F1
#
_entry.id   AF-C2G3J5-F1
#
_cell.length_a   1.000
_cell.length_b   1.000
_cell.length_c   1.000
_cell.angle_alpha   90.00
_cell.angle_beta   90.00
_cell.angle_gamma   90.00
#
_symmetry.space_group_name_H-M   'P 1'
#
loop_
_entity.id
_entity.type
_entity.pdbx_description
1 polymer ?
#
loop_
_entity_poly.entity_id
_entity_poly.type
_entity_poly.pdbx_seq_one_letter_code
_entity_poly.pdbx_strand_id
1 'polypeptide(L)' 'MAAITEAQLAAFIQDAFDMYSDVEVDPREARREQAKKIAAAVAQFVIGRTTIVTGTTATGVAVTGTGVIKI' A
#
# COMPACT_ATOMS: atom_id res chain seq x y z
N MET A 1 10.87 6.66 5.27
CA MET A 1 10.37 6.88 3.89
C MET A 1 8.98 7.47 3.99
N ALA A 2 8.64 8.45 3.16
CA ALA A 2 7.26 8.94 3.05
C ALA A 2 6.43 7.91 2.26
N ALA A 3 5.15 7.75 2.62
CA ALA A 3 4.23 6.94 1.84
C ALA A 3 4.10 7.51 0.42
N ILE A 4 3.99 6.62 -0.57
CA ILE A 4 3.72 7.05 -1.95
C ILE A 4 2.31 7.63 -2.07
N THR A 5 2.11 8.50 -3.06
CA THR A 5 0.80 9.06 -3.36
C THR A 5 -0.11 8.05 -4.05
N GLU A 6 -1.39 8.35 -4.16
CA GLU A 6 -2.35 7.51 -4.88
C GLU A 6 -2.04 7.42 -6.37
N ALA A 7 -1.58 8.53 -6.98
CA ALA A 7 -1.13 8.53 -8.37
C ALA A 7 0.08 7.61 -8.58
N GLN A 8 1.01 7.58 -7.63
CA GLN A 8 2.17 6.68 -7.68
C GLN A 8 1.76 5.21 -7.46
N LEU A 9 0.80 4.96 -6.55
CA LEU A 9 0.24 3.61 -6.37
C LEU A 9 -0.43 3.12 -7.65
N ALA A 10 -1.24 3.96 -8.32
CA ALA A 10 -1.91 3.62 -9.56
C ALA A 10 -0.89 3.29 -10.67
N ALA A 11 0.18 4.09 -10.80
CA ALA A 11 1.26 3.82 -11.74
C ALA A 11 1.93 2.46 -11.47
N PHE A 12 2.27 2.15 -10.22
CA PHE A 12 2.88 0.85 -9.88
C PHE A 12 1.96 -0.35 -10.10
N ILE A 13 0.65 -0.17 -9.89
CA ILE A 13 -0.33 -1.22 -10.20
C ILE A 13 -0.43 -1.41 -11.72
N GLN A 14 -0.47 -0.33 -12.49
CA GLN A 14 -0.47 -0.40 -13.94
C GLN A 14 0.81 -1.08 -14.48
N ASP A 15 1.99 -0.71 -13.98
CA ASP A 15 3.26 -1.38 -14.33
C ASP A 15 3.24 -2.89 -14.01
N ALA A 16 2.49 -3.32 -12.99
CA ALA A 16 2.34 -4.73 -12.67
C ALA A 16 1.42 -5.46 -13.67
N PHE A 17 0.41 -4.78 -14.22
CA PHE A 17 -0.42 -5.32 -15.30
C PHE A 17 0.33 -5.37 -16.64
N ASP A 18 1.09 -4.33 -16.95
CA ASP A 18 1.77 -4.16 -18.24
C ASP A 18 3.06 -5.01 -18.35
N MET A 19 3.59 -5.53 -17.23
CA MET A 19 4.83 -6.32 -17.23
C MET A 19 4.84 -7.49 -18.22
N TYR A 20 3.70 -8.15 -18.39
CA TYR A 20 3.55 -9.34 -19.23
C TYR A 20 2.52 -9.16 -20.34
N SER A 21 2.15 -7.92 -20.69
CA SER A 21 1.14 -7.65 -21.73
C SER A 21 1.57 -8.17 -23.11
N ASP A 22 2.88 -8.11 -23.38
CA ASP A 22 3.45 -8.36 -24.72
C ASP A 22 4.46 -9.52 -24.71
N VAL A 23 4.38 -10.40 -23.71
CA VAL A 23 5.30 -11.54 -23.55
C VAL A 23 4.49 -12.83 -23.33
N GLU A 24 4.84 -13.89 -24.06
CA GLU A 24 4.27 -15.20 -23.82
C GLU A 24 4.95 -15.86 -22.61
N VAL A 25 4.21 -15.89 -21.49
CA VAL A 25 4.61 -16.48 -20.21
C VAL A 25 3.49 -17.37 -19.68
N ASP A 26 3.83 -18.34 -18.85
CA ASP A 26 2.81 -19.15 -18.17
C ASP A 26 1.87 -18.25 -17.36
N PRO A 27 0.54 -18.31 -17.57
CA PRO A 27 -0.39 -17.43 -16.89
C PRO A 27 -0.37 -17.55 -15.36
N ARG A 28 0.00 -18.70 -14.79
CA ARG A 28 0.08 -18.85 -13.33
C ARG A 28 1.30 -18.12 -12.79
N GLU A 29 2.44 -18.22 -13.46
CA GLU A 29 3.65 -17.48 -13.07
C GLU A 29 3.46 -15.97 -13.23
N ALA A 30 2.90 -15.52 -14.35
CA ALA A 30 2.59 -14.12 -14.60
C ALA A 30 1.71 -13.52 -13.48
N ARG A 31 0.60 -14.21 -13.15
CA ARG A 31 -0.31 -13.78 -12.07
C ARG A 31 0.35 -13.80 -10.69
N ARG A 32 1.26 -14.75 -10.43
CA ARG A 32 2.00 -14.82 -9.16
C ARG A 32 2.91 -13.61 -9.00
N GLU A 33 3.68 -13.26 -10.03
CA GLU A 33 4.60 -12.12 -9.97
C GLU A 33 3.85 -10.78 -9.94
N GLN A 34 2.76 -10.67 -10.70
CA GLN A 34 1.86 -9.53 -10.63
C GLN A 34 1.30 -9.31 -9.22
N ALA A 35 0.81 -10.37 -8.56
CA ALA A 35 0.30 -10.29 -7.19
C ALA A 35 1.37 -9.81 -6.19
N LYS A 36 2.62 -10.29 -6.32
CA LYS A 36 3.74 -9.82 -5.49
C LYS A 36 4.02 -8.33 -5.68
N LYS A 37 4.01 -7.85 -6.93
CA LYS A 37 4.23 -6.42 -7.22
C LYS A 37 3.12 -5.53 -6.67
N ILE A 38 1.86 -5.94 -6.82
CA ILE A 38 0.73 -5.21 -6.26
C ILE A 38 0.85 -5.15 -4.72
N ALA A 39 1.17 -6.28 -4.08
CA ALA A 39 1.36 -6.32 -2.62
C ALA A 39 2.49 -5.38 -2.16
N ALA A 40 3.61 -5.33 -2.89
CA ALA A 40 4.71 -4.42 -2.60
C ALA A 40 4.30 -2.94 -2.78
N ALA A 41 3.56 -2.60 -3.83
CA ALA A 41 3.06 -1.25 -4.06
C ALA A 41 2.10 -0.79 -2.95
N VAL A 42 1.18 -1.67 -2.53
CA VAL A 42 0.27 -1.42 -1.40
C VAL A 42 1.06 -1.20 -0.10
N ALA A 43 2.08 -2.02 0.16
CA ALA A 43 2.94 -1.82 1.34
C ALA A 43 3.60 -0.44 1.33
N GLN A 44 4.15 0.01 0.19
CA GLN A 44 4.76 1.33 0.07
C GLN A 44 3.76 2.49 0.22
N PHE A 45 2.49 2.28 -0.14
CA PHE A 45 1.42 3.27 0.03
C PHE A 45 0.92 3.38 1.48
N VAL A 46 1.05 2.30 2.25
CA VAL A 46 0.60 2.22 3.65
C VAL A 46 1.72 2.63 4.61
N ILE A 47 2.95 2.17 4.38
CA ILE A 47 4.09 2.51 5.24
C ILE A 47 4.40 4.00 5.16
N GLY A 48 4.53 4.65 6.31
CA GLY A 48 4.82 6.08 6.39
C GLY A 48 3.59 6.98 6.25
N ARG A 49 2.37 6.42 6.12
CA ARG A 49 1.15 7.23 6.22
C ARG A 49 0.90 7.68 7.65
N THR A 50 0.47 8.94 7.78
CA THR A 50 -0.01 9.49 9.05
C THR A 50 -1.48 9.11 9.22
N THR A 51 -1.81 8.52 10.36
CA THR A 51 -3.18 8.19 10.76
C THR A 51 -3.60 9.02 11.96
N ILE A 52 -4.90 9.30 12.04
CA ILE A 52 -5.50 9.90 13.23
C ILE A 52 -6.01 8.75 14.11
N VAL A 53 -5.59 8.73 15.36
CA VAL A 53 -6.01 7.75 16.35
C VAL A 53 -6.91 8.46 17.36
N THR A 54 -8.17 8.05 17.43
CA THR A 54 -9.11 8.55 18.42
C THR A 54 -9.29 7.51 19.52
N GLY A 55 -9.26 7.95 20.77
CA GLY A 55 -9.51 7.09 21.92
C GLY A 55 -10.25 7.83 23.02
N THR A 56 -10.56 7.14 24.10
CA THR A 56 -11.13 7.71 25.32
C THR A 56 -10.18 7.44 26.47
N THR A 57 -9.93 8.44 27.31
CA THR A 57 -9.15 8.25 28.54
C THR A 57 -9.90 7.33 29.50
N ALA A 58 -9.21 6.83 30.53
CA ALA A 58 -9.84 6.09 31.62
C ALA A 58 -10.97 6.88 32.34
N THR A 59 -10.98 8.21 32.19
CA THR A 59 -11.97 9.13 32.75
C THR A 59 -13.08 9.53 31.75
N GLY A 60 -13.11 8.95 30.55
CA GLY A 60 -14.17 9.17 29.56
C GLY A 60 -14.00 10.40 28.67
N VAL A 61 -12.82 11.04 28.66
CA VAL A 61 -12.55 12.19 27.79
C VAL A 61 -12.03 11.71 26.43
N ALA A 62 -12.56 12.25 25.34
CA ALA A 62 -12.05 11.95 23.99
C ALA A 62 -10.64 12.51 23.80
N VAL A 63 -9.74 11.70 23.26
CA VAL A 63 -8.38 12.06 22.89
C VAL A 63 -8.14 11.79 21.41
N THR A 64 -7.35 12.64 20.78
CA THR A 64 -6.93 12.50 19.39
C THR A 64 -5.42 12.58 19.31
N GLY A 65 -4.79 11.54 18.78
CA GLY A 65 -3.36 11.47 18.50
C GLY A 65 -3.11 11.30 16.99
N THR A 66 -1.88 11.55 16.57
CA THR A 66 -1.41 11.17 15.23
C THR A 66 -0.38 10.05 15.37
N GLY A 67 -0.47 9.06 14.48
CA GLY A 67 0.47 7.95 14.40
C GLY A 67 1.05 7.84 12.99
N VAL A 68 2.25 7.27 12.86
CA VAL A 68 2.81 6.92 11.55
C VAL A 68 2.91 5.41 11.48
N ILE A 69 2.39 4.81 10.42
CA ILE A 69 2.46 3.36 10.21
C ILE A 69 3.92 2.97 9.92
N LYS A 70 4.46 2.08 10.76
CA LYS A 70 5.80 1.49 10.63
C LYS A 70 5.68 -0.04 10.56
N ILE A 71 6.63 -0.68 9.90
CA ILE A 71 6.85 -2.14 9.91
C ILE A 71 8.03 -2.42 10.83
#